data_AF-A0A3M5W9S6-F1
#
_entry.id   AF-A0A3M5W9S6-F1
#
_cell.length_a   1.000
_cell.length_b   1.000
_cell.length_c   1.000
_cell.angle_alpha   90.00
_cell.angle_beta   90.00
_cell.angle_gamma   90.00
#
_symmetry.space_group_name_H-M   'P 1'
#
loop_
_entity.id
_entity.type
_entity.pdbx_description
1 polymer ?
#
loop_
_entity_poly.entity_id
_entity_poly.type
_entity_poly.pdbx_seq_one_letter_code
_entity_poly.pdbx_strand_id
1 'polypeptide(L)'
;MTGWLPDPSRRAGGGDAESEFLDVLTQAGLVVKGMPVMDGSRQRVATVDDKHGKKSGVYCGFLDRRPAGWFINYHRADSAKDVTNWAATGGESDPITRLHI
;
A
#
# COMPACT_ATOMS: atom_id res chain seq x y z
N MET A 1 7.91 22.46 15.35
CA MET A 1 7.48 21.08 15.64
C MET A 1 7.62 20.30 14.35
N THR A 2 8.40 19.22 14.37
CA THR A 2 9.00 18.56 13.18
C THR A 2 7.93 17.97 12.25
N GLY A 3 7.52 18.75 11.25
CA GLY A 3 6.62 18.32 10.19
C GLY A 3 7.34 17.35 9.27
N TRP A 4 7.02 16.07 9.42
CA TRP A 4 7.37 15.05 8.44
C TRP A 4 6.82 15.47 7.07
N LEU A 5 7.71 15.69 6.09
CA LEU A 5 7.36 15.90 4.70
C LEU A 5 8.19 14.89 3.88
N PRO A 6 7.58 13.89 3.22
CA PRO A 6 8.33 13.06 2.30
C PRO A 6 8.71 13.92 1.09
N ASP A 7 10.02 14.00 0.86
CA ASP A 7 10.65 14.71 -0.24
C ASP A 7 10.05 14.26 -1.60
N PRO A 8 9.40 15.17 -2.36
CA PRO A 8 8.78 14.83 -3.64
C PRO A 8 9.80 14.69 -4.79
N SER A 9 11.09 14.94 -4.56
CA SER A 9 12.11 15.04 -5.61
C SER A 9 12.79 13.71 -5.96
N ARG A 10 12.44 12.60 -5.28
CA ARG A 10 12.82 11.24 -5.73
C ARG A 10 11.86 10.63 -6.77
N ARG A 11 10.90 11.40 -7.27
CA ARG A 11 9.99 11.01 -8.37
C ARG A 11 10.72 11.10 -9.72
N ALA A 12 11.50 10.09 -10.06
CA ALA A 12 12.04 9.96 -11.42
C ALA A 12 11.96 8.49 -11.89
N GLY A 13 10.91 8.18 -12.67
CA GLY A 13 10.90 7.03 -13.59
C GLY A 13 10.17 5.75 -13.17
N GLY A 14 8.89 5.84 -12.77
CA GLY A 14 8.00 4.70 -12.49
C GLY A 14 6.53 5.15 -12.46
N GLY A 15 5.93 5.31 -13.66
CA GLY A 15 4.77 6.18 -13.89
C GLY A 15 3.42 5.59 -13.50
N ASP A 16 2.59 6.42 -12.88
CA ASP A 16 1.16 6.25 -12.54
C ASP A 16 0.83 5.18 -11.49
N ALA A 17 1.14 3.91 -11.72
CA ALA A 17 0.66 2.83 -10.86
C ALA A 17 1.30 2.81 -9.46
N GLU A 18 2.62 3.02 -9.35
CA GLU A 18 3.32 3.08 -8.05
C GLU A 18 2.85 4.27 -7.22
N SER A 19 2.51 5.39 -7.88
CA SER A 19 2.01 6.59 -7.21
C SER A 19 0.57 6.38 -6.71
N GLU A 20 -0.30 5.80 -7.53
CA GLU A 20 -1.66 5.39 -7.13
C GLU A 20 -1.60 4.40 -5.97
N PHE A 21 -0.70 3.41 -6.05
CA PHE A 21 -0.54 2.43 -4.99
C PHE A 21 -0.06 3.08 -3.70
N LEU A 22 0.90 3.99 -3.76
CA LEU A 22 1.37 4.75 -2.60
C LEU A 22 0.23 5.54 -1.94
N ASP A 23 -0.61 6.19 -2.74
CA ASP A 23 -1.76 6.95 -2.24
C ASP A 23 -2.73 6.01 -1.49
N VAL A 24 -3.10 4.89 -2.11
CA VAL A 24 -3.99 3.89 -1.49
C VAL A 24 -3.40 3.30 -0.21
N LEU A 25 -2.10 2.97 -0.20
CA LEU A 25 -1.41 2.50 1.01
C LEU A 25 -1.47 3.55 2.13
N THR A 26 -1.26 4.82 1.79
CA THR A 26 -1.31 5.94 2.74
C THR A 26 -2.73 6.16 3.26
N GLN A 27 -3.74 6.11 2.39
CA GLN A 27 -5.16 6.19 2.75
C GLN A 27 -5.59 5.04 3.67
N ALA A 28 -5.07 3.85 3.45
CA ALA A 28 -5.26 2.70 4.33
C ALA A 28 -4.52 2.81 5.67
N GLY A 29 -3.69 3.85 5.84
CA GLY A 29 -2.93 4.14 7.05
C GLY A 29 -1.58 3.44 7.12
N LEU A 30 -1.05 2.91 6.01
CA LEU A 30 0.30 2.37 5.95
C LEU A 30 1.32 3.48 5.70
N VAL A 31 2.41 3.46 6.46
CA VAL A 31 3.48 4.47 6.40
C VAL A 31 4.62 3.94 5.54
N VAL A 32 4.55 4.21 4.24
CA VAL A 32 5.60 3.86 3.28
C VAL A 32 6.62 5.00 3.22
N LYS A 33 7.89 4.70 3.49
CA LYS A 33 8.98 5.69 3.40
C LYS A 33 9.56 5.70 1.98
N GLY A 34 9.05 6.59 1.12
CA GLY A 34 9.48 6.72 -0.28
C GLY A 34 8.52 6.05 -1.26
N MET A 35 9.04 5.52 -2.37
CA MET A 35 8.23 4.79 -3.36
C MET A 35 7.89 3.38 -2.86
N PRO A 36 6.69 2.87 -3.14
CA PRO A 36 6.34 1.51 -2.81
C PRO A 36 7.08 0.54 -3.74
N VAL A 37 7.61 -0.55 -3.18
CA VAL A 37 8.28 -1.57 -3.98
C VAL A 37 7.24 -2.52 -4.57
N MET A 38 7.13 -2.53 -5.90
CA MET A 38 6.16 -3.34 -6.65
C MET A 38 6.81 -4.46 -7.49
N ASP A 39 7.83 -5.10 -6.92
CA ASP A 39 8.62 -6.19 -7.52
C ASP A 39 8.03 -7.61 -7.26
N GLY A 40 6.89 -7.69 -6.57
CA GLY A 40 6.32 -8.95 -6.06
C GLY A 40 6.87 -9.35 -4.69
N SER A 41 7.72 -8.50 -4.11
CA SER A 41 8.32 -8.69 -2.78
C SER A 41 7.45 -8.11 -1.68
N ARG A 42 7.17 -8.90 -0.63
CA ARG A 42 6.41 -8.46 0.56
C ARG A 42 7.19 -7.43 1.38
N GLN A 43 6.69 -6.20 1.44
CA GLN A 43 7.24 -5.11 2.22
C GLN A 43 6.46 -4.92 3.52
N ARG A 44 7.17 -4.87 4.66
CA ARG A 44 6.58 -4.63 5.98
C ARG A 44 6.82 -3.18 6.40
N VAL A 45 5.75 -2.47 6.70
CA VAL A 45 5.75 -1.06 7.07
C VAL A 45 5.03 -0.83 8.40
N ALA A 46 5.30 0.32 9.02
CA ALA A 46 4.52 0.77 10.15
C ALA A 46 3.15 1.28 9.65
N THR A 47 2.18 1.37 10.54
CA THR A 47 0.91 2.06 10.27
C THR A 47 0.82 3.32 11.12
N VAL A 48 -0.05 4.25 10.72
CA VAL A 48 -0.28 5.49 11.47
C VAL A 48 -0.87 5.24 12.86
N ASP A 49 -1.56 4.13 13.03
CA ASP A 49 -2.16 3.71 14.31
C ASP A 49 -1.18 2.92 15.20
N ASP A 50 0.01 2.61 14.68
CA ASP A 50 0.97 1.78 15.38
C ASP A 50 1.57 2.52 16.59
N LYS A 51 1.28 2.02 17.79
CA LYS A 51 1.94 2.43 19.03
C LYS A 51 3.00 1.39 19.41
N HIS A 52 4.22 1.87 19.68
CA HIS A 52 5.42 1.11 20.07
C HIS A 52 6.23 0.46 18.92
N GLY A 53 6.18 1.03 17.70
CA GLY A 53 7.14 0.68 16.64
C GLY A 53 6.97 -0.72 16.07
N LYS A 54 5.77 -1.29 16.18
CA LYS A 54 5.40 -2.51 15.47
C LYS A 54 5.25 -2.18 13.97
N LYS A 55 5.44 -3.21 13.15
CA LYS A 55 5.25 -3.14 11.69
C LYS A 55 3.96 -3.87 11.37
N SER A 56 2.86 -3.22 11.71
CA SER A 56 1.50 -3.74 11.59
C SER A 56 0.91 -3.51 10.18
N GLY A 57 1.70 -3.04 9.22
CA GLY A 57 1.33 -2.93 7.82
C GLY A 57 2.18 -3.85 6.96
N VAL A 58 1.59 -4.53 5.99
CA VAL A 58 2.33 -5.28 4.96
C VAL A 58 1.70 -5.00 3.61
N TYR A 59 2.52 -4.84 2.58
CA TYR A 59 2.06 -4.72 1.21
C TYR A 59 2.94 -5.49 0.24
N CYS A 60 2.41 -5.78 -0.93
CA CYS A 60 3.10 -6.41 -2.04
C CYS A 60 2.50 -5.88 -3.34
N GLY A 61 3.30 -5.30 -4.22
CA GLY A 61 2.86 -4.88 -5.55
C GLY A 61 3.60 -5.65 -6.63
N PHE A 62 3.06 -5.67 -7.84
CA PHE A 62 3.59 -6.30 -9.04
C PHE A 62 3.47 -5.30 -10.20
N LEU A 63 4.54 -5.11 -10.98
CA LEU A 63 4.57 -4.24 -12.17
C LEU A 63 4.66 -5.01 -13.50
N ASP A 64 4.84 -6.32 -13.46
CA ASP A 64 5.31 -7.13 -14.60
C ASP A 64 4.39 -7.14 -15.84
N ARG A 65 3.08 -6.95 -15.68
CA ARG A 65 2.11 -6.90 -16.81
C ARG A 65 0.89 -6.01 -16.56
N ARG A 66 0.20 -6.24 -15.45
CA ARG A 66 -0.88 -5.39 -14.94
C ARG A 66 -0.43 -4.93 -13.56
N PRO A 67 -0.31 -3.62 -13.33
CA PRO A 67 0.04 -3.14 -12.00
C PRO A 67 -1.04 -3.54 -11.01
N ALA A 68 -0.68 -4.43 -10.10
CA ALA A 68 -1.59 -4.99 -9.12
C ALA A 68 -0.85 -5.23 -7.82
N GLY A 69 -1.58 -5.33 -6.73
CA GLY A 69 -0.99 -5.52 -5.43
C GLY A 69 -2.01 -5.95 -4.40
N TRP A 70 -1.51 -6.17 -3.20
CA TRP A 70 -2.34 -6.36 -2.03
C TRP A 70 -1.64 -5.75 -0.83
N PHE A 71 -2.40 -5.32 0.14
CA PHE A 71 -1.90 -4.79 1.40
C PHE A 71 -2.80 -5.22 2.55
N ILE A 72 -2.24 -5.20 3.75
CA ILE A 72 -2.95 -5.54 4.98
C ILE A 72 -2.52 -4.57 6.07
N ASN A 73 -3.51 -4.04 6.77
CA ASN A 73 -3.32 -3.26 7.98
C ASN A 73 -3.83 -4.09 9.15
N TYR A 74 -2.93 -4.69 9.93
CA TYR A 74 -3.26 -5.52 11.09
C TYR A 74 -3.98 -4.78 12.22
N HIS A 75 -4.05 -3.44 12.20
CA HIS A 75 -4.91 -2.69 13.12
C HIS A 75 -6.39 -2.70 12.72
N ARG A 76 -6.68 -2.83 11.42
CA ARG A 76 -8.05 -2.89 10.89
C ARG A 76 -8.49 -4.30 10.50
N ALA A 77 -7.53 -5.14 10.11
CA ALA A 77 -7.75 -6.54 9.78
C ALA A 77 -7.98 -7.36 11.06
N ASP A 78 -9.07 -8.10 11.10
CA ASP A 78 -9.37 -9.05 12.18
C ASP A 78 -8.38 -10.22 12.19
N SER A 79 -7.88 -10.60 11.02
CA SER A 79 -7.02 -11.77 10.83
C SER A 79 -5.96 -11.55 9.74
N ALA A 80 -4.85 -12.29 9.80
CA ALA A 80 -3.75 -12.21 8.82
C ALA A 80 -4.11 -12.60 7.37
N LYS A 81 -5.35 -13.05 7.16
CA LYS A 81 -5.94 -13.38 5.86
C LYS A 81 -6.77 -12.24 5.27
N ASP A 82 -7.07 -11.21 6.05
CA ASP A 82 -7.88 -10.05 5.64
C ASP A 82 -6.99 -9.04 4.90
N VAL A 83 -6.53 -9.46 3.71
CA VAL A 83 -5.73 -8.63 2.80
C VAL A 83 -6.66 -7.87 1.87
N THR A 84 -6.40 -6.59 1.66
CA THR A 84 -7.06 -5.76 0.66
C THR A 84 -6.31 -5.84 -0.66
N ASN A 85 -7.00 -6.26 -1.71
CA ASN A 85 -6.44 -6.29 -3.07
C ASN A 85 -6.56 -4.90 -3.71
N TRP A 86 -5.52 -4.51 -4.44
CA TRP A 86 -5.48 -3.27 -5.21
C TRP A 86 -5.05 -3.57 -6.64
N ALA A 87 -5.61 -2.85 -7.60
CA ALA A 87 -5.21 -2.89 -9.00
C ALA A 87 -5.21 -1.46 -9.55
N ALA A 88 -4.27 -1.15 -10.43
CA ALA A 88 -4.25 0.15 -11.08
C ALA A 88 -5.48 0.35 -11.98
N THR A 89 -6.04 1.56 -11.94
CA THR A 89 -7.25 1.99 -12.63
C THR A 89 -7.24 1.72 -14.15
N GLY A 90 -6.06 1.56 -14.76
CA GLY A 90 -5.87 1.28 -16.19
C GLY A 90 -6.05 -0.19 -16.63
N GLY A 91 -6.40 -1.11 -15.74
CA GLY A 91 -6.67 -2.51 -16.10
C GLY A 91 -7.85 -3.06 -15.34
N GLU A 92 -9.06 -2.90 -15.91
CA GLU A 92 -10.35 -3.50 -15.52
C GLU A 92 -10.32 -4.19 -14.14
N SER A 93 -10.71 -3.43 -13.12
CA SER A 93 -10.99 -3.98 -11.79
C SER A 93 -12.49 -4.06 -11.62
N ASP A 94 -13.06 -5.24 -11.85
CA ASP A 94 -14.46 -5.53 -11.52
C ASP A 94 -14.73 -5.28 -10.03
N PRO A 95 -15.86 -4.64 -9.69
CA PRO A 95 -16.18 -4.28 -8.32
C PRO A 95 -16.91 -5.44 -7.63
N ILE A 96 -16.20 -6.30 -6.90
CA ILE A 96 -16.82 -6.99 -5.76
C ILE A 96 -15.84 -6.96 -4.58
N THR A 97 -15.76 -5.79 -3.92
CA THR A 97 -15.48 -5.75 -2.49
C THR A 97 -16.67 -6.42 -1.80
N ARG A 98 -16.55 -7.73 -1.56
CA ARG A 98 -17.50 -8.46 -0.74
C ARG A 98 -17.28 -8.01 0.70
N LEU A 99 -18.11 -7.05 1.10
CA LEU A 99 -18.45 -6.69 2.47
C LEU A 99 -18.43 -7.94 3.36
N HIS A 100 -17.49 -8.01 4.32
CA HIS A 100 -17.65 -8.86 5.50
C HIS A 100 -18.71 -8.17 6.38
N ILE A 101 -19.92 -8.75 6.40
CA ILE A 101 -20.94 -8.49 7.44
C ILE A 101 -20.83 -9.55 8.53
#